data_AF-A0AAW2PV92-F1
#
_entry.id   AF-A0AAW2PV92-F1
#
_cell.length_a   1.000
_cell.length_b   1.000
_cell.length_c   1.000
_cell.angle_alpha   90.00
_cell.angle_beta   90.00
_cell.angle_gamma   90.00
#
_symmetry.space_group_name_H-M   'P 1'
#
loop_
_entity.id
_entity.type
_entity.pdbx_description
1 polymer ?
#
loop_
_entity_poly.entity_id
_entity_poly.type
_entity_poly.pdbx_seq_one_letter_code
_entity_poly.pdbx_strand_id
1 'polypeptide(L)'
;MIQKRAIVGRSQSECQAPTVRSSAYLNALTLEIEKKLQHYFGEEDAISVADDGYSGLICFYSVLADYFVCMPQNGKSILDLIVQLWSLSFASNIFALLFHKWMFEVQLDNPEVSLRYSAALLQGAANVFWIDIQTNAMRFLRLFQYLLDEVALDSERLKKIPQQAQRDMFLLLSRLIFFYNSADKLESFLKQFPDFPNAFLIGSVADIFVIELADQLQKLKVEPVLLHYLSQIKVLQGLELRMTTSTRLKTCLYSFTSPCGPMYPTRAVRHAAWDALNFLFPVGRYPRHVISLFFRLLYPWYSDSILAGNC
;
A
#
# COMPACT_ATOMS: atom_id res chain seq x y z
N MET A 1 15.74 -35.37 -37.64
CA MET A 1 16.54 -34.16 -37.89
C MET A 1 15.57 -33.04 -38.28
N ILE A 2 14.92 -32.41 -37.29
CA ILE A 2 14.04 -31.24 -37.51
C ILE A 2 14.39 -30.21 -36.44
N GLN A 3 14.55 -28.99 -36.92
CA GLN A 3 15.38 -27.93 -36.38
C GLN A 3 14.63 -27.15 -35.30
N LYS A 4 15.27 -27.00 -34.13
CA LYS A 4 14.84 -26.13 -33.03
C LYS A 4 14.80 -24.66 -33.50
N ARG A 5 13.67 -23.98 -33.31
CA ARG A 5 13.63 -22.52 -33.13
C ARG A 5 13.16 -22.24 -31.70
N ALA A 6 14.09 -21.79 -30.88
CA ALA A 6 13.85 -21.30 -29.54
C ALA A 6 13.16 -19.93 -29.63
N ILE A 7 11.98 -19.81 -29.00
CA ILE A 7 11.37 -18.52 -28.68
C ILE A 7 11.70 -18.27 -27.21
N VAL A 8 12.58 -17.30 -26.98
CA VAL A 8 12.85 -16.73 -25.65
C VAL A 8 11.66 -15.85 -25.28
N GLY A 9 10.75 -16.41 -24.48
CA GLY A 9 9.63 -15.69 -23.88
C GLY A 9 10.01 -15.21 -22.48
N ARG A 10 10.25 -13.91 -22.35
CA ARG A 10 10.38 -13.18 -21.09
C ARG A 10 8.98 -13.14 -20.43
N SER A 11 8.71 -13.99 -19.44
CA SER A 11 7.46 -13.95 -18.67
C SER A 11 7.53 -12.82 -17.66
N GLN A 12 6.89 -11.70 -17.99
CA GLN A 12 6.43 -10.71 -17.02
C GLN A 12 5.40 -11.38 -16.12
N SER A 13 5.70 -11.53 -14.83
CA SER A 13 4.73 -11.90 -13.81
C SER A 13 3.85 -10.69 -13.53
N GLU A 14 2.73 -10.58 -14.25
CA GLU A 14 1.63 -9.69 -13.86
C GLU A 14 1.10 -10.14 -12.48
N CYS A 15 1.18 -9.26 -11.48
CA CYS A 15 0.39 -9.39 -10.27
C CYS A 15 -1.10 -9.37 -10.65
N GLN A 16 -1.71 -10.55 -10.77
CA GLN A 16 -3.16 -10.67 -10.88
C GLN A 16 -3.78 -10.11 -9.60
N ALA A 17 -4.48 -8.98 -9.74
CA ALA A 17 -5.31 -8.45 -8.67
C ALA A 17 -6.30 -9.52 -8.19
N PRO A 18 -6.61 -9.61 -6.89
CA PRO A 18 -7.58 -10.56 -6.39
C PRO A 18 -8.92 -10.36 -7.12
N THR A 19 -9.51 -11.46 -7.60
CA THR A 19 -10.84 -11.42 -8.21
C THR A 19 -11.84 -10.85 -7.20
N VAL A 20 -12.74 -9.98 -7.65
CA VAL A 20 -13.74 -9.27 -6.82
C VAL A 20 -14.47 -10.20 -5.85
N ARG A 21 -14.68 -11.47 -6.24
CA ARG A 21 -15.34 -12.49 -5.41
C ARG A 21 -14.51 -12.98 -4.22
N SER A 22 -13.18 -13.10 -4.35
CA SER A 22 -12.29 -13.55 -3.26
C SER A 22 -12.16 -12.46 -2.17
N SER A 23 -12.11 -11.20 -2.60
CA SER A 23 -12.07 -10.02 -1.71
C SER A 23 -13.34 -9.90 -0.85
N ALA A 24 -14.52 -10.08 -1.45
CA ALA A 24 -15.79 -9.99 -0.73
C ALA A 24 -15.94 -11.07 0.36
N TYR A 25 -15.48 -12.30 0.10
CA TYR A 25 -15.55 -13.39 1.07
C TYR A 25 -14.67 -13.13 2.30
N LEU A 26 -13.40 -12.75 2.09
CA LEU A 26 -12.48 -12.47 3.20
C LEU A 26 -12.95 -11.29 4.05
N ASN A 27 -13.53 -10.26 3.43
CA ASN A 27 -14.13 -9.14 4.16
C ASN A 27 -15.33 -9.56 5.01
N ALA A 28 -16.26 -10.32 4.42
CA ALA A 28 -17.44 -10.81 5.12
C ALA A 28 -17.05 -11.72 6.29
N LEU A 29 -16.07 -12.61 6.07
CA LEU A 29 -15.57 -13.51 7.11
C LEU A 29 -14.86 -12.74 8.24
N THR A 30 -14.02 -11.76 7.90
CA THR A 30 -13.34 -10.91 8.89
C THR A 30 -14.35 -10.18 9.75
N LEU A 31 -15.38 -9.57 9.13
CA LEU A 31 -16.47 -8.91 9.85
C LEU A 31 -17.23 -9.84 10.78
N GLU A 32 -17.60 -11.03 10.29
CA GLU A 32 -18.40 -11.97 11.06
C GLU A 32 -17.63 -12.51 12.27
N ILE A 33 -16.33 -12.79 12.10
CA ILE A 33 -15.48 -13.24 13.20
C ILE A 33 -15.27 -12.09 14.20
N GLU A 34 -14.97 -10.87 13.74
CA GLU A 34 -14.81 -9.71 14.61
C GLU A 34 -16.08 -9.41 15.41
N LYS A 35 -17.26 -9.49 14.78
CA LYS A 35 -18.54 -9.32 15.47
C LYS A 35 -18.75 -10.37 16.56
N LYS A 36 -18.39 -11.63 16.29
CA LYS A 36 -18.44 -12.69 17.30
C LYS A 36 -17.44 -12.44 18.42
N LEU A 37 -16.20 -12.05 18.10
CA LEU A 37 -15.20 -11.73 19.11
C LEU A 37 -15.62 -10.54 19.98
N GLN A 38 -16.19 -9.50 19.38
CA GLN A 38 -16.76 -8.36 20.14
C GLN A 38 -17.90 -8.82 21.04
N HIS A 39 -18.71 -9.80 20.66
CA HIS A 39 -19.70 -10.36 21.55
C HIS A 39 -19.08 -11.14 22.73
N TYR A 40 -18.02 -11.91 22.49
CA TYR A 40 -17.35 -12.69 23.53
C TYR A 40 -16.45 -11.85 24.47
N PHE A 41 -15.81 -10.79 23.95
CA PHE A 41 -14.84 -9.96 24.68
C PHE A 41 -15.36 -8.56 25.02
N GLY A 42 -16.44 -8.10 24.39
CA GLY A 42 -16.99 -6.75 24.57
C GLY A 42 -18.11 -6.64 25.63
N GLU A 43 -18.44 -7.71 26.34
CA GLU A 43 -19.35 -7.65 27.49
C GLU A 43 -18.66 -7.19 28.79
N GLU A 44 -17.33 -7.08 28.84
CA GLU A 44 -16.63 -6.75 30.10
C GLU A 44 -16.28 -5.27 30.33
N ASP A 45 -16.27 -4.38 29.33
CA ASP A 45 -15.92 -2.96 29.57
C ASP A 45 -16.78 -1.98 28.76
N ALA A 46 -17.99 -1.73 29.25
CA ALA A 46 -18.71 -0.50 28.94
C ALA A 46 -18.31 0.57 29.97
N ILE A 47 -17.46 1.55 29.58
CA ILE A 47 -17.53 2.98 29.97
C ILE A 47 -16.44 3.83 29.26
N SER A 48 -16.92 4.93 28.67
CA SER A 48 -16.29 6.23 28.35
C SER A 48 -15.45 6.47 27.07
N VAL A 49 -16.10 7.19 26.16
CA VAL A 49 -15.76 8.51 25.58
C VAL A 49 -14.35 8.73 24.96
N ALA A 50 -14.39 8.90 23.64
CA ALA A 50 -13.54 9.74 22.80
C ALA A 50 -12.03 9.62 23.00
N ASP A 51 -11.44 8.57 22.43
CA ASP A 51 -10.08 8.64 21.92
C ASP A 51 -9.96 7.80 20.64
N ASP A 52 -9.03 8.21 19.78
CA ASP A 52 -8.84 7.87 18.37
C ASP A 52 -9.31 6.46 17.92
N GLY A 53 -10.25 6.43 16.96
CA GLY A 53 -11.21 5.34 16.68
C GLY A 53 -10.67 3.99 16.16
N TYR A 54 -9.38 3.70 16.30
CA TYR A 54 -8.77 2.43 15.87
C TYR A 54 -7.85 1.78 16.90
N SER A 55 -7.64 2.40 18.07
CA SER A 55 -6.67 1.90 19.07
C SER A 55 -7.14 0.66 19.85
N GLY A 56 -8.44 0.36 19.86
CA GLY A 56 -9.04 -0.65 20.77
C GLY A 56 -9.57 -1.95 20.15
N LEU A 57 -9.60 -2.11 18.83
CA LEU A 57 -10.21 -3.31 18.23
C LEU A 57 -9.22 -4.48 18.18
N ILE A 58 -9.54 -5.55 18.90
CA ILE A 58 -8.85 -6.83 18.85
C ILE A 58 -9.21 -7.52 17.53
N CYS A 59 -8.26 -7.59 16.61
CA CYS A 59 -8.45 -8.30 15.34
C CYS A 59 -8.18 -9.79 15.52
N PHE A 60 -9.07 -10.66 15.05
CA PHE A 60 -8.96 -12.12 15.21
C PHE A 60 -7.61 -12.67 14.72
N TYR A 61 -7.12 -12.15 13.60
CA TYR A 61 -5.88 -12.62 12.98
C TYR A 61 -4.65 -12.23 13.82
N SER A 62 -4.70 -11.12 14.57
CA SER A 62 -3.61 -10.73 15.46
C SER A 62 -3.48 -11.71 16.62
N VAL A 63 -4.61 -12.09 17.23
CA VAL A 63 -4.67 -13.08 18.33
C VAL A 63 -4.15 -14.44 17.86
N LEU A 64 -4.57 -14.88 16.67
CA LEU A 64 -4.10 -16.14 16.11
C LEU A 64 -2.61 -16.11 15.76
N ALA A 65 -2.10 -14.99 15.25
CA ALA A 65 -0.68 -14.85 14.96
C ALA A 65 0.16 -14.93 16.24
N ASP A 66 -0.27 -14.29 17.32
CA ASP A 66 0.38 -14.41 18.64
C ASP A 66 0.30 -15.85 19.18
N TYR A 67 -0.85 -16.50 19.03
CA TYR A 67 -1.02 -17.90 19.41
C TYR A 67 -0.07 -18.83 18.66
N PHE A 68 0.11 -18.67 17.34
CA PHE A 68 0.99 -19.51 16.56
C PHE A 68 2.47 -19.26 16.84
N VAL A 69 2.85 -18.04 17.27
CA VAL A 69 4.19 -17.78 17.81
C VAL A 69 4.42 -18.56 19.10
N CYS A 70 3.47 -18.54 20.04
CA CYS A 70 3.56 -19.24 21.32
C CYS A 70 3.51 -20.77 21.17
N MET A 71 2.70 -21.28 20.23
CA MET A 71 2.50 -22.72 19.99
C MET A 71 2.80 -23.08 18.53
N PRO A 72 4.08 -23.07 18.11
CA PRO A 72 4.46 -23.25 16.71
C PRO A 72 4.07 -24.61 16.13
N GLN A 73 3.93 -25.65 16.97
CA GLN A 73 3.52 -26.98 16.51
C GLN A 73 2.08 -26.99 15.98
N ASN A 74 1.17 -26.21 16.58
CA ASN A 74 -0.20 -26.09 16.12
C ASN A 74 -0.30 -25.26 14.82
N GLY A 75 0.63 -24.32 14.64
CA GLY A 75 0.76 -23.57 13.39
C GLY A 75 1.24 -24.44 12.23
N LYS A 76 2.11 -25.43 12.47
CA LYS A 76 2.68 -26.28 11.40
C LYS A 76 1.63 -27.06 10.60
N SER A 77 0.64 -27.66 11.26
CA SER A 77 -0.40 -28.43 10.55
C SER A 77 -1.23 -27.54 9.62
N ILE A 78 -1.53 -26.31 10.04
CA ILE A 78 -2.21 -25.31 9.23
C ILE A 78 -1.29 -24.81 8.11
N LEU A 79 -0.01 -24.61 8.39
CA LEU A 79 0.98 -24.22 7.41
C LEU A 79 1.10 -25.26 6.29
N ASP A 80 1.15 -26.55 6.63
CA ASP A 80 1.18 -27.65 5.65
C ASP A 80 -0.05 -27.65 4.74
N LEU A 81 -1.23 -27.38 5.30
CA LEU A 81 -2.47 -27.21 4.53
C LEU A 81 -2.39 -26.00 3.60
N ILE A 82 -1.88 -24.86 4.07
CA ILE A 82 -1.71 -23.65 3.24
C ILE A 82 -0.73 -23.93 2.09
N VAL A 83 0.37 -24.64 2.36
CA VAL A 83 1.35 -25.03 1.33
C VAL A 83 0.71 -25.91 0.24
N GLN A 84 -0.22 -26.81 0.60
CA GLN A 84 -0.99 -27.58 -0.39
C GLN A 84 -1.93 -26.71 -1.23
N LEU A 85 -2.43 -25.61 -0.65
CA LEU A 85 -3.37 -24.68 -1.28
C LEU A 85 -2.69 -23.48 -1.94
N TRP A 86 -1.36 -23.46 -2.08
CA TRP A 86 -0.61 -22.29 -2.53
C TRP A 86 -0.96 -21.80 -3.94
N SER A 87 -1.53 -22.67 -4.77
CA SER A 87 -2.03 -22.31 -6.10
C SER A 87 -3.26 -21.40 -6.06
N LEU A 88 -3.94 -21.31 -4.91
CA LEU A 88 -5.14 -20.51 -4.73
C LEU A 88 -4.77 -19.10 -4.24
N SER A 89 -5.37 -18.09 -4.86
CA SER A 89 -5.05 -16.68 -4.57
C SER A 89 -5.30 -16.28 -3.12
N PHE A 90 -6.30 -16.89 -2.45
CA PHE A 90 -6.61 -16.59 -1.06
C PHE A 90 -5.62 -17.20 -0.06
N ALA A 91 -4.84 -18.22 -0.44
CA ALA A 91 -3.93 -18.90 0.48
C ALA A 91 -2.84 -17.95 0.99
N SER A 92 -2.30 -17.11 0.11
CA SER A 92 -1.36 -16.04 0.48
C SER A 92 -1.96 -15.04 1.47
N ASN A 93 -3.24 -14.67 1.30
CA ASN A 93 -3.93 -13.74 2.19
C ASN A 93 -4.08 -14.34 3.59
N ILE A 94 -4.53 -15.60 3.68
CA ILE A 94 -4.66 -16.31 4.96
C ILE A 94 -3.29 -16.46 5.62
N PHE A 95 -2.27 -16.81 4.84
CA PHE A 95 -0.90 -16.92 5.33
C PHE A 95 -0.41 -15.60 5.94
N ALA A 96 -0.60 -14.48 5.24
CA ALA A 96 -0.20 -13.17 5.73
C ALA A 96 -0.92 -12.80 7.03
N LEU A 97 -2.22 -13.06 7.13
CA LEU A 97 -2.99 -12.73 8.33
C LEU A 97 -2.59 -13.59 9.53
N LEU A 98 -2.42 -14.89 9.35
CA LEU A 98 -2.19 -15.83 10.46
C LEU A 98 -0.72 -15.99 10.85
N PHE A 99 0.22 -15.84 9.91
CA PHE A 99 1.63 -16.18 10.13
C PHE A 99 2.59 -14.99 10.02
N HIS A 100 2.09 -13.74 9.95
CA HIS A 100 2.95 -12.56 9.87
C HIS A 100 3.94 -12.44 11.03
N LYS A 101 3.54 -12.74 12.27
CA LYS A 101 4.45 -12.73 13.44
C LYS A 101 5.35 -13.96 13.47
N TRP A 102 4.75 -15.13 13.25
CA TRP A 102 5.43 -16.43 13.27
C TRP A 102 6.69 -16.45 12.40
N MET A 103 6.64 -15.84 11.21
CA MET A 103 7.75 -15.83 10.27
C MET A 103 9.02 -15.13 10.80
N PHE A 104 8.88 -14.18 11.73
CA PHE A 104 10.02 -13.47 12.33
C PHE A 104 10.43 -14.05 13.68
N GLU A 105 9.56 -14.76 14.39
CA GLU A 105 9.87 -15.31 15.71
C GLU A 105 10.40 -16.74 15.67
N VAL A 106 9.93 -17.55 14.70
CA VAL A 106 10.31 -18.96 14.60
C VAL A 106 11.47 -19.13 13.62
N GLN A 107 12.50 -19.88 14.04
CA GLN A 107 13.67 -20.14 13.21
C GLN A 107 13.30 -21.02 12.02
N LEU A 108 13.62 -20.55 10.82
CA LEU A 108 13.49 -21.29 9.56
C LEU A 108 14.88 -21.74 9.12
N ASP A 109 15.17 -23.03 9.23
CA ASP A 109 16.50 -23.58 8.91
C ASP A 109 16.81 -23.57 7.41
N ASN A 110 15.78 -23.48 6.55
CA ASN A 110 15.93 -23.56 5.09
C ASN A 110 15.74 -22.18 4.42
N PRO A 111 16.79 -21.63 3.75
CA PRO A 111 16.70 -20.32 3.09
C PRO A 111 15.71 -20.29 1.91
N GLU A 112 15.51 -21.41 1.21
CA GLU A 112 14.52 -21.48 0.12
C GLU A 112 13.09 -21.37 0.65
N VAL A 113 12.83 -21.96 1.82
CA VAL A 113 11.53 -21.90 2.49
C VAL A 113 11.28 -20.49 3.00
N SER A 114 12.30 -19.85 3.60
CA SER A 114 12.24 -18.44 4.02
C SER A 114 11.90 -17.50 2.85
N LEU A 115 12.50 -17.72 1.68
CA LEU A 115 12.18 -16.94 0.46
C LEU A 115 10.72 -17.16 0.02
N ARG A 116 10.26 -18.41 -0.03
CA ARG A 116 8.87 -18.71 -0.44
C ARG A 116 7.84 -18.10 0.52
N TYR A 117 8.07 -18.23 1.83
CA TYR A 117 7.18 -17.70 2.86
C TYR A 117 7.18 -16.18 2.90
N SER A 118 8.35 -15.54 2.76
CA SER A 118 8.41 -14.08 2.65
C SER A 118 7.68 -13.56 1.41
N ALA A 119 7.84 -14.22 0.25
CA ALA A 119 7.09 -13.86 -0.95
C ALA A 119 5.57 -13.96 -0.75
N ALA A 120 5.07 -15.02 -0.08
CA ALA A 120 3.65 -15.14 0.21
C ALA A 120 3.13 -14.19 1.28
N LEU A 121 3.92 -13.89 2.31
CA LEU A 121 3.57 -12.85 3.27
C LEU A 121 3.34 -11.53 2.55
N LEU A 122 4.28 -11.12 1.70
CA LEU A 122 4.21 -9.85 1.00
C LEU A 122 3.10 -9.82 -0.06
N GLN A 123 2.90 -10.92 -0.79
CA GLN A 123 1.80 -11.04 -1.73
C GLN A 123 0.44 -11.00 -1.03
N GLY A 124 0.30 -11.72 0.08
CA GLY A 124 -0.91 -11.73 0.90
C GLY A 124 -1.20 -10.38 1.53
N ALA A 125 -0.17 -9.74 2.10
CA ALA A 125 -0.24 -8.39 2.66
C ALA A 125 -0.68 -7.37 1.59
N ALA A 126 -0.04 -7.40 0.41
CA ALA A 126 -0.42 -6.54 -0.71
C ALA A 126 -1.88 -6.70 -1.11
N ASN A 127 -2.37 -7.94 -1.16
CA ASN A 127 -3.76 -8.23 -1.48
C ASN A 127 -4.72 -7.69 -0.41
N VAL A 128 -4.50 -7.97 0.87
CA VAL A 128 -5.40 -7.51 1.94
C VAL A 128 -5.37 -5.99 2.11
N PHE A 129 -4.22 -5.35 1.97
CA PHE A 129 -4.13 -3.90 1.98
C PHE A 129 -4.83 -3.25 0.78
N TRP A 130 -4.80 -3.91 -0.39
CA TRP A 130 -5.57 -3.45 -1.54
C TRP A 130 -7.08 -3.53 -1.30
N ILE A 131 -7.54 -4.53 -0.55
CA ILE A 131 -8.95 -4.64 -0.14
C ILE A 131 -9.33 -3.46 0.77
N ASP A 132 -8.47 -3.10 1.72
CA ASP A 132 -8.66 -1.94 2.59
C ASP A 132 -8.76 -0.63 1.78
N ILE A 133 -7.87 -0.44 0.80
CA ILE A 133 -7.95 0.71 -0.14
C ILE A 133 -9.28 0.72 -0.90
N GLN A 134 -9.70 -0.42 -1.45
CA GLN A 134 -10.93 -0.50 -2.25
C GLN A 134 -12.19 -0.25 -1.42
N THR A 135 -12.18 -0.68 -0.16
CA THR A 135 -13.30 -0.52 0.77
C THR A 135 -13.23 0.77 1.59
N ASN A 136 -12.15 1.54 1.45
CA ASN A 136 -11.85 2.71 2.29
C ASN A 136 -11.97 2.40 3.78
N ALA A 137 -11.43 1.26 4.21
CA ALA A 137 -11.41 0.79 5.58
C ALA A 137 -9.97 0.45 5.97
N MET A 138 -9.65 0.50 7.28
CA MET A 138 -8.33 0.16 7.80
C MET A 138 -8.40 -1.12 8.66
N ARG A 139 -8.98 -2.19 8.12
CA ARG A 139 -9.21 -3.46 8.85
C ARG A 139 -7.91 -4.20 9.14
N PHE A 140 -6.95 -4.07 8.23
CA PHE A 140 -5.65 -4.72 8.30
C PHE A 140 -4.57 -3.79 8.86
N LEU A 141 -4.97 -2.71 9.56
CA LEU A 141 -4.06 -1.76 10.20
C LEU A 141 -3.05 -2.45 11.12
N ARG A 142 -3.47 -3.45 11.92
CA ARG A 142 -2.56 -4.15 12.85
C ARG A 142 -1.45 -4.90 12.10
N LEU A 143 -1.78 -5.51 10.97
CA LEU A 143 -0.78 -6.15 10.11
C LEU A 143 0.19 -5.11 9.55
N PHE A 144 -0.30 -3.96 9.09
CA PHE A 144 0.54 -2.88 8.59
C PHE A 144 1.46 -2.32 9.69
N GLN A 145 0.92 -2.02 10.88
CA GLN A 145 1.67 -1.53 12.03
C GLN A 145 2.77 -2.52 12.43
N TYR A 146 2.49 -3.82 12.50
CA TYR A 146 3.51 -4.82 12.78
C TYR A 146 4.62 -4.82 11.72
N LEU A 147 4.27 -4.82 10.43
CA LEU A 147 5.28 -4.81 9.36
C LEU A 147 6.10 -3.52 9.32
N LEU A 148 5.51 -2.37 9.64
CA LEU A 148 6.22 -1.09 9.68
C LEU A 148 7.05 -0.94 10.96
N ASP A 149 6.39 -1.00 12.12
CA ASP A 149 6.98 -0.62 13.41
C ASP A 149 7.86 -1.71 14.00
N GLU A 150 7.41 -2.96 13.93
CA GLU A 150 8.13 -4.08 14.52
C GLU A 150 9.08 -4.74 13.54
N VAL A 151 8.87 -4.66 12.23
CA VAL A 151 9.76 -5.33 11.25
C VAL A 151 10.62 -4.36 10.47
N ALA A 152 10.04 -3.38 9.78
CA ALA A 152 10.81 -2.48 8.91
C ALA A 152 11.66 -1.48 9.70
N LEU A 153 11.20 -1.07 10.89
CA LEU A 153 11.94 -0.19 11.80
C LEU A 153 12.83 -0.93 12.82
N ASP A 154 12.82 -2.26 12.84
CA ASP A 154 13.74 -3.07 13.64
C ASP A 154 14.77 -3.77 12.74
N SER A 155 16.01 -3.29 12.79
CA SER A 155 17.11 -3.85 12.00
C SER A 155 17.43 -5.31 12.31
N GLU A 156 17.13 -5.82 13.51
CA GLU A 156 17.38 -7.22 13.86
C GLU A 156 16.34 -8.16 13.25
N ARG A 157 15.05 -7.79 13.30
CA ARG A 157 13.98 -8.54 12.64
C ARG A 157 14.07 -8.46 11.12
N LEU A 158 14.47 -7.32 10.56
CA LEU A 158 14.64 -7.14 9.12
C LEU A 158 15.69 -8.09 8.54
N LYS A 159 16.80 -8.35 9.26
CA LYS A 159 17.86 -9.27 8.82
C LYS A 159 17.41 -10.74 8.73
N LYS A 160 16.28 -11.11 9.36
CA LYS A 160 15.75 -12.49 9.31
C LYS A 160 15.17 -12.87 7.96
N ILE A 161 14.78 -11.88 7.14
CA ILE A 161 14.25 -12.12 5.80
C ILE A 161 15.31 -11.86 4.72
N PRO A 162 15.23 -12.56 3.56
CA PRO A 162 16.15 -12.35 2.46
C PRO A 162 16.11 -10.89 1.95
N GLN A 163 17.26 -10.38 1.48
CA GLN A 163 17.36 -8.99 0.98
C GLN A 163 16.32 -8.64 -0.10
N GLN A 164 15.95 -9.59 -0.96
CA GLN A 164 14.92 -9.37 -1.97
C GLN A 164 13.55 -9.08 -1.31
N ALA A 165 13.18 -9.87 -0.30
CA ALA A 165 11.94 -9.66 0.44
C ALA A 165 11.97 -8.35 1.24
N GLN A 166 13.12 -7.94 1.77
CA GLN A 166 13.26 -6.63 2.42
C GLN A 166 12.90 -5.52 1.43
N ARG A 167 13.49 -5.53 0.23
CA ARG A 167 13.20 -4.52 -0.81
C ARG A 167 11.72 -4.50 -1.18
N ASP A 168 11.14 -5.66 -1.45
CA ASP A 168 9.74 -5.78 -1.85
C ASP A 168 8.78 -5.31 -0.73
N MET A 169 9.13 -5.56 0.54
CA MET A 169 8.41 -5.06 1.70
C MET A 169 8.46 -3.54 1.79
N PHE A 170 9.65 -2.93 1.64
CA PHE A 170 9.78 -1.47 1.68
C PHE A 170 9.03 -0.80 0.52
N LEU A 171 9.01 -1.40 -0.67
CA LEU A 171 8.17 -0.93 -1.77
C LEU A 171 6.67 -1.02 -1.43
N LEU A 172 6.22 -2.14 -0.85
CA LEU A 172 4.83 -2.29 -0.41
C LEU A 172 4.45 -1.24 0.65
N LEU A 173 5.27 -1.05 1.67
CA LEU A 173 5.03 -0.08 2.74
C LEU A 173 5.07 1.36 2.21
N SER A 174 5.96 1.66 1.25
CA SER A 174 6.01 2.97 0.59
C SER A 174 4.68 3.35 -0.07
N ARG A 175 3.99 2.38 -0.67
CA ARG A 175 2.66 2.60 -1.26
C ARG A 175 1.62 2.97 -0.21
N LEU A 176 1.74 2.48 1.02
CA LEU A 176 0.67 2.44 2.01
C LEU A 176 0.86 3.39 3.19
N ILE A 177 2.06 3.96 3.36
CA ILE A 177 2.41 4.77 4.52
C ILE A 177 1.45 5.93 4.76
N PHE A 178 0.94 6.54 3.69
CA PHE A 178 -0.06 7.61 3.79
C PHE A 178 -1.46 7.07 4.02
N PHE A 179 -1.83 5.92 3.47
CA PHE A 179 -3.16 5.34 3.69
C PHE A 179 -3.42 5.06 5.17
N TYR A 180 -2.43 4.54 5.89
CA TYR A 180 -2.53 4.22 7.31
C TYR A 180 -2.02 5.34 8.23
N ASN A 181 -2.04 6.60 7.78
CA ASN A 181 -1.71 7.78 8.59
C ASN A 181 -0.32 7.72 9.28
N SER A 182 0.68 7.06 8.68
CA SER A 182 2.02 6.87 9.27
C SER A 182 3.08 7.80 8.65
N ALA A 183 2.66 8.99 8.22
CA ALA A 183 3.53 9.96 7.54
C ALA A 183 4.61 10.54 8.47
N ASP A 184 4.33 10.58 9.77
CA ASP A 184 5.25 10.96 10.85
C ASP A 184 6.49 10.06 10.91
N LYS A 185 6.34 8.78 10.54
CA LYS A 185 7.43 7.79 10.53
C LYS A 185 8.25 7.77 9.25
N LEU A 186 7.95 8.66 8.29
CA LEU A 186 8.59 8.66 6.98
C LEU A 186 10.11 8.83 7.07
N GLU A 187 10.61 9.73 7.93
CA GLU A 187 12.04 9.97 8.06
C GLU A 187 12.77 8.73 8.60
N SER A 188 12.26 8.11 9.66
CA SER A 188 12.81 6.87 10.21
C SER A 188 12.74 5.72 9.21
N PHE A 189 11.66 5.65 8.44
CA PHE A 189 11.45 4.63 7.41
C PHE A 189 12.47 4.75 6.27
N LEU A 190 12.71 5.97 5.76
CA LEU A 190 13.70 6.22 4.71
C LEU A 190 15.14 5.93 5.18
N LYS A 191 15.44 6.07 6.48
CA LYS A 191 16.76 5.72 7.03
C LYS A 191 17.04 4.22 7.06
N GLN A 192 16.01 3.37 7.15
CA GLN A 192 16.15 1.90 7.23
C GLN A 192 16.00 1.18 5.88
N PHE A 193 15.85 1.93 4.80
CA PHE A 193 15.62 1.38 3.48
C PHE A 193 16.79 0.47 3.04
N PRO A 194 16.52 -0.73 2.52
CA PRO A 194 17.57 -1.66 2.11
C PRO A 194 18.30 -1.16 0.86
N ASP A 195 19.56 -1.54 0.70
CA ASP A 195 20.35 -1.19 -0.48
C ASP A 195 19.76 -1.80 -1.75
N PHE A 196 19.62 -1.00 -2.80
CA PHE A 196 19.17 -1.45 -4.12
C PHE A 196 20.36 -1.58 -5.09
N PRO A 197 20.48 -2.70 -5.83
CA PRO A 197 21.59 -2.90 -6.77
C PRO A 197 21.55 -1.87 -7.90
N ASN A 198 20.35 -1.37 -8.23
CA ASN A 198 20.11 -0.38 -9.27
C ASN A 198 19.98 1.06 -8.72
N ALA A 199 20.39 1.31 -7.47
CA ALA A 199 20.29 2.63 -6.86
C ALA A 199 20.98 3.72 -7.70
N PHE A 200 22.11 3.40 -8.35
CA PHE A 200 22.78 4.34 -9.27
C PHE A 200 21.85 4.85 -10.39
N LEU A 201 21.04 3.96 -10.97
CA LEU A 201 20.12 4.27 -12.07
C LEU A 201 18.86 4.98 -11.59
N ILE A 202 18.29 4.52 -10.48
CA ILE A 202 16.97 4.98 -10.00
C ILE A 202 17.12 6.28 -9.19
N GLY A 203 18.09 6.34 -8.29
CA GLY A 203 18.35 7.49 -7.44
C GLY A 203 18.52 7.14 -5.98
N SER A 204 18.34 8.16 -5.15
CA SER A 204 18.32 8.02 -3.70
C SER A 204 17.14 7.16 -3.24
N VAL A 205 17.15 6.78 -1.97
CA VAL A 205 16.01 6.11 -1.34
C VAL A 205 14.72 6.94 -1.45
N ALA A 206 14.84 8.27 -1.29
CA ALA A 206 13.71 9.18 -1.46
C ALA A 206 13.15 9.13 -2.89
N ASP A 207 14.01 8.96 -3.91
CA ASP A 207 13.56 8.79 -5.29
C ASP A 207 12.74 7.50 -5.48
N ILE A 208 13.21 6.38 -4.93
CA ILE A 208 12.51 5.08 -5.00
C ILE A 208 11.13 5.20 -4.33
N PHE A 209 11.10 5.77 -3.13
CA PHE A 209 9.86 6.01 -2.39
C PHE A 209 8.87 6.85 -3.20
N VAL A 210 9.31 7.99 -3.74
CA VAL A 210 8.42 8.90 -4.50
C VAL A 210 7.95 8.28 -5.81
N ILE A 211 8.77 7.47 -6.47
CA ILE A 211 8.37 6.71 -7.66
C ILE A 211 7.22 5.77 -7.32
N GLU A 212 7.36 4.99 -6.26
CA GLU A 212 6.36 4.01 -5.85
C GLU A 212 5.05 4.68 -5.40
N LEU A 213 5.17 5.81 -4.69
CA LEU A 213 4.01 6.63 -4.34
C LEU A 213 3.30 7.20 -5.57
N ALA A 214 4.04 7.72 -6.56
CA ALA A 214 3.45 8.25 -7.78
C ALA A 214 2.71 7.16 -8.58
N ASP A 215 3.28 5.94 -8.63
CA ASP A 215 2.65 4.78 -9.26
C ASP A 215 1.40 4.33 -8.52
N GLN A 216 1.40 4.43 -7.19
CA GLN A 216 0.22 4.15 -6.39
C GLN A 216 -0.89 5.14 -6.67
N LEU A 217 -0.61 6.45 -6.69
CA LEU A 217 -1.60 7.50 -6.97
C LEU A 217 -2.35 7.26 -8.29
N GLN A 218 -1.63 6.86 -9.34
CA GLN A 218 -2.23 6.59 -10.66
C GLN A 218 -3.16 5.37 -10.66
N LYS A 219 -2.99 4.42 -9.74
CA LYS A 219 -3.81 3.21 -9.61
C LYS A 219 -5.05 3.43 -8.75
N LEU A 220 -5.06 4.46 -7.90
CA LEU A 220 -6.18 4.74 -7.00
C LEU A 220 -7.43 5.19 -7.77
N LYS A 221 -8.52 4.44 -7.59
CA LYS A 221 -9.84 4.76 -8.15
C LYS A 221 -10.85 5.22 -7.09
N VAL A 222 -10.52 5.02 -5.82
CA VAL A 222 -11.40 5.38 -4.70
C VAL A 222 -11.12 6.83 -4.31
N GLU A 223 -12.08 7.72 -4.58
CA GLU A 223 -11.94 9.16 -4.38
C GLU A 223 -11.51 9.59 -2.96
N PRO A 224 -12.15 9.14 -1.86
CA PRO A 224 -11.75 9.56 -0.52
C PRO A 224 -10.30 9.16 -0.19
N VAL A 225 -9.87 8.00 -0.68
CA VAL A 225 -8.48 7.54 -0.52
C VAL A 225 -7.53 8.43 -1.30
N LEU A 226 -7.85 8.76 -2.56
CA LEU A 226 -7.01 9.65 -3.37
C LEU A 226 -6.89 11.04 -2.74
N LEU A 227 -8.00 11.61 -2.25
CA LEU A 227 -8.00 12.88 -1.52
C LEU A 227 -7.10 12.82 -0.27
N HIS A 228 -7.17 11.71 0.47
CA HIS A 228 -6.34 11.50 1.64
C HIS A 228 -4.85 11.53 1.27
N TYR A 229 -4.42 10.77 0.26
CA TYR A 229 -3.03 10.79 -0.20
C TYR A 229 -2.58 12.18 -0.67
N LEU A 230 -3.41 12.89 -1.44
CA LEU A 230 -3.10 14.25 -1.90
C LEU A 230 -2.95 15.24 -0.75
N SER A 231 -3.63 15.01 0.38
CA SER A 231 -3.46 15.85 1.57
C SER A 231 -2.13 15.57 2.29
N GLN A 232 -1.74 14.29 2.39
CA GLN A 232 -0.53 13.82 3.08
C GLN A 232 0.76 14.04 2.28
N ILE A 233 0.69 14.10 0.96
CA ILE A 233 1.88 14.24 0.08
C ILE A 233 2.69 15.51 0.33
N LYS A 234 2.12 16.48 1.04
CA LYS A 234 2.81 17.71 1.47
C LYS A 234 4.02 17.42 2.36
N VAL A 235 4.03 16.29 3.07
CA VAL A 235 5.17 15.83 3.90
C VAL A 235 6.45 15.60 3.06
N LEU A 236 6.33 15.45 1.73
CA LEU A 236 7.49 15.33 0.84
C LEU A 236 8.24 16.64 0.60
N GLN A 237 7.75 17.77 1.12
CA GLN A 237 8.43 19.04 0.97
C GLN A 237 9.82 18.98 1.61
N GLY A 238 10.84 19.44 0.87
CA GLY A 238 12.22 19.44 1.34
C GLY A 238 12.99 18.15 1.09
N LEU A 239 12.35 17.11 0.55
CA LEU A 239 13.08 15.92 0.10
C LEU A 239 13.96 16.25 -1.12
N GLU A 240 15.23 15.86 -1.04
CA GLU A 240 16.18 15.97 -2.14
C GLU A 240 15.90 14.88 -3.18
N LEU A 241 15.21 15.26 -4.26
CA LEU A 241 14.85 14.35 -5.34
C LEU A 241 15.65 14.67 -6.61
N ARG A 242 15.95 13.64 -7.39
CA ARG A 242 16.45 13.84 -8.76
C ARG A 242 15.43 14.59 -9.59
N MET A 243 15.92 15.36 -10.56
CA MET A 243 15.08 16.11 -11.50
C MET A 243 14.07 15.23 -12.24
N THR A 244 14.45 13.99 -12.60
CA THR A 244 13.57 13.02 -13.26
C THR A 244 12.42 12.60 -12.36
N THR A 245 12.69 12.25 -11.11
CA THR A 245 11.68 11.84 -10.12
C THR A 245 10.76 13.00 -9.75
N SER A 246 11.33 14.17 -9.51
CA SER A 246 10.61 15.42 -9.27
C SER A 246 9.66 15.75 -10.42
N THR A 247 10.13 15.63 -11.67
CA THR A 247 9.31 15.82 -12.87
C THR A 247 8.19 14.77 -12.96
N ARG A 248 8.47 13.50 -12.66
CA ARG A 248 7.46 12.43 -12.66
C ARG A 248 6.35 12.70 -11.64
N LEU A 249 6.70 13.05 -10.41
CA LEU A 249 5.73 13.41 -9.37
C LEU A 249 4.90 14.62 -9.79
N LYS A 250 5.55 15.66 -10.32
CA LYS A 250 4.89 16.85 -10.86
C LYS A 250 3.88 16.48 -11.95
N THR A 251 4.27 15.70 -12.95
CA THR A 251 3.39 15.25 -14.04
C THR A 251 2.22 14.41 -13.51
N CYS A 252 2.46 13.52 -12.55
CA CYS A 252 1.41 12.74 -11.91
C CYS A 252 0.39 13.62 -11.18
N LEU A 253 0.83 14.64 -10.44
CA LEU A 253 -0.10 15.58 -9.79
C LEU A 253 -0.86 16.42 -10.81
N TYR A 254 -0.21 16.85 -11.89
CA TYR A 254 -0.87 17.59 -12.96
C TYR A 254 -1.98 16.77 -13.65
N SER A 255 -1.82 15.46 -13.83
CA SER A 255 -2.88 14.65 -14.46
C SER A 255 -4.20 14.70 -13.66
N PHE A 256 -4.14 14.94 -12.35
CA PHE A 256 -5.32 15.14 -11.51
C PHE A 256 -5.86 16.57 -11.52
N THR A 257 -5.17 17.55 -12.12
CA THR A 257 -5.61 18.96 -12.16
C THR A 257 -6.50 19.27 -13.35
N SER A 258 -6.36 18.52 -14.44
CA SER A 258 -7.10 18.72 -15.67
C SER A 258 -8.40 17.90 -15.68
N PRO A 259 -9.53 18.46 -16.11
CA PRO A 259 -10.74 17.71 -16.42
C PRO A 259 -10.61 16.95 -17.76
N CYS A 260 -9.45 16.41 -18.16
CA CYS A 260 -9.32 15.70 -19.43
C CYS A 260 -8.71 14.31 -19.22
N GLY A 261 -9.41 13.28 -19.69
CA GLY A 261 -9.08 11.85 -19.56
C GLY A 261 -10.35 10.97 -19.47
N PRO A 262 -10.26 9.66 -19.74
CA PRO A 262 -11.43 8.75 -19.79
C PRO A 262 -12.14 8.52 -18.43
N MET A 263 -11.55 8.98 -17.32
CA MET A 263 -12.21 9.12 -16.01
C MET A 263 -11.90 10.54 -15.51
N TYR A 264 -12.93 11.38 -15.40
CA TYR A 264 -12.76 12.75 -14.94
C TYR A 264 -12.47 12.77 -13.43
N PRO A 265 -11.33 13.36 -12.96
CA PRO A 265 -11.14 13.59 -11.54
C PRO A 265 -12.20 14.59 -11.05
N THR A 266 -12.83 14.33 -9.91
CA THR A 266 -13.85 15.20 -9.32
C THR A 266 -13.29 16.57 -8.98
N ARG A 267 -14.17 17.56 -8.77
CA ARG A 267 -13.75 18.92 -8.38
C ARG A 267 -12.91 18.91 -7.10
N ALA A 268 -13.25 18.07 -6.13
CA ALA A 268 -12.50 17.92 -4.89
C ALA A 268 -11.07 17.44 -5.17
N VAL A 269 -10.92 16.39 -5.99
CA VAL A 269 -9.61 15.84 -6.37
C VAL A 269 -8.78 16.88 -7.12
N ARG A 270 -9.38 17.62 -8.05
CA ARG A 270 -8.66 18.68 -8.79
C ARG A 270 -8.12 19.77 -7.87
N HIS A 271 -8.92 20.23 -6.91
CA HIS A 271 -8.48 21.24 -5.94
C HIS A 271 -7.37 20.71 -5.03
N ALA A 272 -7.54 19.51 -4.47
CA ALA A 272 -6.51 18.87 -3.65
C ALA A 272 -5.20 18.67 -4.41
N ALA A 273 -5.26 18.28 -5.69
CA ALA A 273 -4.10 18.15 -6.56
C ALA A 273 -3.42 19.50 -6.82
N TRP A 274 -4.19 20.56 -7.09
CA TRP A 274 -3.67 21.91 -7.23
C TRP A 274 -2.96 22.39 -5.95
N ASP A 275 -3.56 22.14 -4.80
CA ASP A 275 -2.99 22.52 -3.50
C ASP A 275 -1.68 21.79 -3.22
N ALA A 276 -1.65 20.46 -3.42
CA ALA A 276 -0.43 19.65 -3.30
C ALA A 276 0.67 20.13 -4.26
N LEU A 277 0.32 20.37 -5.52
CA LEU A 277 1.26 20.81 -6.56
C LEU A 277 1.83 22.21 -6.28
N ASN A 278 1.02 23.13 -5.76
CA ASN A 278 1.44 24.47 -5.37
C ASN A 278 2.34 24.45 -4.13
N PHE A 279 2.06 23.54 -3.19
CA PHE A 279 2.86 23.38 -1.98
C PHE A 279 4.24 22.79 -2.28
N LEU A 280 4.30 21.70 -3.05
CA LEU A 280 5.55 21.01 -3.38
C LEU A 280 6.42 21.76 -4.42
N PHE A 281 5.80 22.48 -5.36
CA PHE A 281 6.50 23.16 -6.45
C PHE A 281 6.14 24.64 -6.53
N PRO A 282 6.60 25.49 -5.58
CA PRO A 282 6.17 26.89 -5.47
C PRO A 282 6.60 27.74 -6.67
N VAL A 283 7.78 27.49 -7.24
CA VAL A 283 8.38 28.27 -8.34
C VAL A 283 7.52 28.24 -9.62
N GLY A 284 6.65 27.24 -9.79
CA GLY A 284 5.74 27.11 -10.93
C GLY A 284 4.32 27.66 -10.70
N ARG A 285 4.00 28.21 -9.52
CA ARG A 285 2.62 28.56 -9.15
C ARG A 285 2.00 29.59 -10.09
N TYR A 286 2.66 30.73 -10.28
CA TYR A 286 2.14 31.82 -11.10
C TYR A 286 1.89 31.43 -12.58
N PRO A 287 2.88 30.89 -13.33
CA PRO A 287 2.66 30.55 -14.73
C PRO A 287 1.58 29.48 -14.91
N ARG A 288 1.44 28.53 -13.98
CA ARG A 288 0.37 27.53 -13.99
C ARG A 288 -1.03 28.14 -13.95
N HIS A 289 -1.25 29.14 -13.08
CA HIS A 289 -2.55 29.78 -12.95
C HIS A 289 -2.88 30.62 -14.18
N VAL A 290 -1.87 31.32 -14.72
CA VAL A 290 -2.00 32.08 -15.96
C VAL A 290 -2.38 31.16 -17.12
N ILE A 291 -1.66 30.06 -17.32
CA ILE A 291 -1.96 29.07 -18.36
C ILE A 291 -3.38 28.50 -18.19
N SER A 292 -3.77 28.14 -16.96
CA SER A 292 -5.12 27.63 -16.69
C SER A 292 -6.20 28.66 -16.99
N LEU A 293 -5.98 29.94 -16.66
CA LEU A 293 -6.88 31.04 -16.97
C LEU A 293 -7.00 31.25 -18.49
N PHE A 294 -5.87 31.25 -19.21
CA PHE A 294 -5.84 31.36 -20.67
C PHE A 294 -6.65 30.27 -21.34
N PHE A 295 -6.51 29.01 -20.93
CA PHE A 295 -7.32 27.91 -21.50
C PHE A 295 -8.82 28.06 -21.21
N ARG A 296 -9.19 28.55 -20.01
CA ARG A 296 -10.60 28.85 -19.69
C ARG A 296 -11.18 29.98 -20.54
N LEU A 297 -10.38 31.00 -20.84
CA LEU A 297 -10.78 32.15 -21.66
C LEU A 297 -10.85 31.80 -23.16
N LEU A 298 -9.89 31.03 -23.66
CA LEU A 298 -9.79 30.67 -25.09
C LEU A 298 -10.79 29.59 -25.51
N TYR A 299 -11.26 28.76 -24.57
CA TYR A 299 -12.22 27.70 -24.85
C TYR A 299 -13.40 27.77 -23.86
N PRO A 300 -14.41 28.65 -24.10
CA PRO A 300 -15.53 28.86 -23.17
C PRO A 300 -16.41 27.61 -22.93
N TRP A 301 -16.50 26.70 -23.91
CA TRP A 301 -17.19 25.40 -23.75
C TRP A 301 -16.50 24.47 -22.72
N TYR A 302 -15.26 24.78 -22.33
CA TYR A 302 -14.53 24.12 -21.24
C TYR A 302 -15.02 24.56 -19.84
N SER A 303 -15.65 25.73 -19.72
CA SER A 303 -16.25 26.22 -18.47
C SER A 303 -17.69 25.73 -18.26
N ASP A 304 -18.45 25.48 -19.31
CA ASP A 304 -19.85 25.03 -19.18
C ASP A 304 -19.95 23.59 -18.64
N SER A 305 -18.97 22.73 -18.94
CA SER A 305 -18.82 21.41 -18.30
C SER A 305 -18.39 21.46 -16.83
N ILE A 306 -17.96 22.62 -16.33
CA ILE A 306 -17.59 22.87 -14.92
C ILE A 306 -18.76 23.49 -14.13
N LEU A 307 -19.64 24.24 -14.80
CA LEU A 307 -20.81 24.88 -14.20
C LEU A 307 -22.08 24.02 -14.27
N ALA A 308 -22.26 23.24 -15.33
CA ALA A 308 -23.29 22.22 -15.38
C ALA A 308 -22.81 21.02 -14.57
N GLY A 309 -23.21 20.93 -13.30
CA GLY A 309 -23.08 19.73 -12.45
C GLY A 309 -23.90 18.53 -12.97
N ASN A 310 -23.86 18.25 -14.27
CA ASN A 310 -24.37 17.06 -14.90
C ASN A 310 -23.19 16.13 -15.19
N CYS A 311 -22.71 15.48 -14.12
CA CYS A 311 -22.13 14.14 -14.06
C CYS A 311 -21.77 13.85 -12.60
#